data_AF-A0A852TCH3-F1
#
_entry.id   AF-A0A852TCH3-F1
#
_cell.length_a   1.000
_cell.length_b   1.000
_cell.length_c   1.000
_cell.angle_alpha   90.00
_cell.angle_beta   90.00
_cell.angle_gamma   90.00
#
_symmetry.space_group_name_H-M   'P 1'
#
loop_
_entity.id
_entity.type
_entity.pdbx_description
1 polymer ?
#
loop_
_entity_poly.entity_id
_entity_poly.type
_entity_poly.pdbx_seq_one_letter_code
_entity_poly.pdbx_strand_id
1 'polypeptide(L)' 'MFNLPVILMILFIFFGFSLHILALMKVFPLIISIPLFFIAIFMFLFYLNDRKRFKGF' A
#
# COMPACT_ATOMS: atom_id res chain seq x y z
N MET A 1 18.47 -11.08 -2.28
CA MET A 1 17.42 -11.93 -1.68
C MET A 1 16.07 -11.27 -1.92
N PHE A 2 15.16 -11.92 -2.64
CA PHE A 2 13.82 -11.39 -2.87
C PHE A 2 13.06 -11.36 -1.54
N ASN A 3 12.69 -10.16 -1.07
CA ASN A 3 11.88 -10.02 0.14
C ASN A 3 10.42 -10.26 -0.23
N LEU A 4 9.93 -11.48 -0.05
CA LEU A 4 8.54 -11.87 -0.34
C LEU A 4 7.50 -10.88 0.25
N PRO A 5 7.65 -10.36 1.50
CA PRO A 5 6.71 -9.38 2.03
C PRO A 5 6.66 -8.08 1.22
N VAL A 6 7.81 -7.62 0.74
CA VAL A 6 7.91 -6.39 -0.08
C VAL A 6 7.21 -6.59 -1.41
N ILE A 7 7.37 -7.78 -2.03
CA ILE A 7 6.71 -8.12 -3.29
C ILE A 7 5.18 -8.11 -3.11
N LEU A 8 4.67 -8.74 -2.04
CA LEU A 8 3.24 -8.75 -1.73
C LEU A 8 2.70 -7.34 -1.47
N MET A 9 3.44 -6.48 -0.77
CA MET A 9 3.05 -5.08 -0.55
C MET A 9 3.00 -4.29 -1.86
N ILE A 10 3.96 -4.47 -2.76
CA ILE A 10 3.96 -3.84 -4.08
C ILE A 10 2.74 -4.29 -4.89
N LEU A 11 2.45 -5.60 -4.92
CA LEU A 11 1.26 -6.13 -5.58
C LEU A 11 -0.03 -5.55 -4.98
N PHE A 12 -0.09 -5.40 -3.65
CA PHE A 12 -1.24 -4.81 -2.96
C PHE A 12 -1.41 -3.32 -3.31
N ILE A 13 -0.33 -2.55 -3.45
CA ILE A 13 -0.37 -1.17 -3.94
C ILE A 13 -0.93 -1.12 -5.37
N PHE A 14 -0.47 -1.99 -6.28
CA PHE A 14 -0.98 -2.04 -7.65
C PHE A 14 -2.48 -2.39 -7.69
N PHE A 15 -2.91 -3.32 -6.85
CA PHE A 15 -4.31 -3.68 -6.71
C PHE A 15 -5.15 -2.49 -6.19
N GLY A 16 -4.71 -1.84 -5.11
CA GLY A 16 -5.39 -0.66 -4.55
C GLY A 16 -5.44 0.52 -5.53
N PHE A 17 -4.36 0.75 -6.28
CA PHE A 17 -4.30 1.78 -7.32
C PHE A 17 -5.30 1.51 -8.45
N SER A 18 -5.39 0.26 -8.91
CA SER A 18 -6.33 -0.14 -9.95
C SER A 18 -7.78 0.07 -9.49
N LEU A 19 -8.11 -0.31 -8.25
CA LEU A 19 -9.43 -0.02 -7.66
C LEU A 19 -9.70 1.47 -7.51
N HIS A 20 -8.68 2.28 -7.21
CA HIS A 20 -8.84 3.73 -7.12
C HIS A 20 -9.09 4.37 -8.49
N ILE A 21 -8.43 3.91 -9.55
CA ILE A 21 -8.76 4.32 -10.93
C ILE A 21 -10.23 4.01 -11.24
N LEU A 22 -10.69 2.78 -10.95
CA LEU A 22 -12.09 2.41 -11.13
C LEU A 22 -13.04 3.31 -10.31
N ALA A 23 -12.62 3.71 -9.12
CA ALA A 23 -13.40 4.60 -8.28
C ALA A 23 -13.50 6.02 -8.84
N LEU A 24 -12.41 6.54 -9.40
CA LEU A 24 -12.39 7.82 -10.11
C LEU A 24 -13.30 7.81 -11.34
N MET A 25 -13.43 6.64 -11.99
CA MET A 25 -14.38 6.42 -13.09
C MET A 25 -15.84 6.21 -12.63
N LYS A 26 -16.13 6.36 -11.34
CA LYS A 26 -17.46 6.09 -10.72
C LYS A 26 -17.93 4.64 -10.85
N VAL A 27 -17.02 3.70 -11.15
CA VAL A 27 -17.31 2.25 -11.22
C VAL A 27 -17.19 1.60 -9.84
N PHE A 28 -16.37 2.18 -8.95
CA PHE A 28 -16.17 1.71 -7.57
C PHE A 28 -16.41 2.85 -6.56
N PRO A 29 -16.81 2.56 -5.30
CA PRO A 29 -17.03 3.60 -4.31
C PRO A 29 -15.73 4.33 -3.92
N LEU A 30 -15.69 5.65 -4.18
CA LEU A 30 -14.57 6.52 -3.80
C LEU A 30 -14.23 6.41 -2.31
N ILE A 31 -15.25 6.42 -1.45
CA ILE A 31 -15.10 6.35 0.01
C ILE A 31 -14.42 5.09 0.51
N ILE A 32 -14.46 3.99 -0.27
CA ILE A 32 -13.77 2.74 0.05
C ILE A 32 -12.37 2.73 -0.58
N SER A 33 -12.24 3.20 -1.83
CA SER A 33 -10.96 3.17 -2.52
C SER A 33 -9.89 4.05 -1.86
N ILE A 34 -10.27 5.22 -1.33
CA ILE A 34 -9.36 6.17 -0.71
C ILE A 34 -8.67 5.56 0.52
N PRO A 35 -9.39 5.09 1.56
CA PRO A 35 -8.76 4.48 2.72
C PRO A 35 -8.01 3.20 2.35
N LEU A 36 -8.50 2.40 1.40
CA LEU A 36 -7.82 1.18 0.96
C LEU A 36 -6.45 1.49 0.32
N PHE A 37 -6.40 2.45 -0.61
CA PHE A 37 -5.16 2.83 -1.27
C PHE A 37 -4.19 3.51 -0.29
N PHE A 38 -4.70 4.34 0.62
CA PHE A 38 -3.90 4.92 1.69
C PHE A 38 -3.27 3.84 2.58
N ILE A 39 -4.04 2.83 3.03
CA ILE A 39 -3.51 1.72 3.84
C ILE A 39 -2.41 0.97 3.09
N ALA A 40 -2.58 0.73 1.78
CA ALA A 40 -1.58 0.05 0.97
C ALA A 40 -0.24 0.79 0.95
N ILE A 41 -0.27 2.11 0.71
CA ILE A 41 0.94 2.95 0.74
C ILE A 41 1.51 3.05 2.15
N PHE A 42 0.66 3.31 3.15
CA PHE A 42 1.07 3.48 4.55
C PHE A 42 1.78 2.23 5.07
N MET A 43 1.23 1.05 4.81
CA MET A 43 1.83 -0.22 5.23
C MET A 43 3.21 -0.44 4.62
N PHE A 44 3.38 -0.11 3.34
CA PHE A 44 4.67 -0.20 2.66
C PHE A 44 5.69 0.79 3.23
N LEU A 45 5.30 2.04 3.43
CA LEU A 45 6.17 3.06 4.04
C LEU A 45 6.54 2.70 5.48
N PHE A 46 5.59 2.20 6.27
CA PHE A 46 5.81 1.74 7.64
C PHE A 46 6.85 0.60 7.66
N TYR A 47 6.71 -0.38 6.77
CA TYR A 47 7.67 -1.47 6.65
C TYR A 47 9.08 -1.01 6.25
N LEU A 48 9.18 -0.07 5.29
CA LEU A 48 10.46 0.51 4.90
C LEU A 48 11.10 1.34 6.03
N ASN A 49 10.28 2.03 6.81
CA ASN A 49 10.73 2.84 7.93
C ASN A 49 11.25 1.97 9.08
N ASP A 50 10.60 0.84 9.38
CA ASP A 50 11.01 -0.07 10.45
C ASP A 50 12.40 -0.70 10.20
N ARG A 51 12.77 -0.91 8.92
CA ARG A 51 14.11 -1.37 8.51
C ARG A 51 15.23 -0.36 8.81
N LYS A 52 14.92 0.94 8.99
CA LYS A 52 15.92 2.01 9.17
C LYS A 52 15.87 2.68 10.53
N ARG A 53 15.04 2.20 11.46
CA ARG A 53 15.12 2.65 12.86
C ARG A 53 16.43 2.16 13.47
N PHE A 54 17.21 3.09 14.00
CA PHE A 54 18.26 2.78 14.97
C PHE A 54 17.56 2.07 16.13
N LYS A 55 17.79 0.76 16.26
CA LYS A 55 17.40 0.03 17.47
C LYS A 55 18.36 0.49 18.54
N GLY A 56 18.01 1.59 19.22
CA GLY A 56 18.74 2.01 20.41
C GLY A 56 18.86 0.84 21.38
N PHE A 57 20.00 0.79 22.10
CA PHE A 57 20.28 -0.19 23.13
C PHE A 57 19.15 -0.32 24.15
#